data_AF-A0A947ADN1-F1
#
_entry.id   AF-A0A947ADN1-F1
#
_cell.length_a   1.000
_cell.length_b   1.000
_cell.length_c   1.000
_cell.angle_alpha   90.00
_cell.angle_beta   90.00
_cell.angle_gamma   90.00
#
_symmetry.space_group_name_H-M   'P 1'
#
loop_
_entity.id
_entity.type
_entity.pdbx_description
1 polymer ?
#
loop_
_entity_poly.entity_id
_entity_poly.type
_entity_poly.pdbx_seq_one_letter_code
_entity_poly.pdbx_strand_id
1 'polypeptide(L)'
;MYTNNPRMASKTQVIIFLALAVLVSSCSAFNETPLESYLGKDVNLVDYSYDIADDLITEAFPPLVTRHNETAVLTTTFVDNNDLKSTSHFGRLLQDHIGSRFVQKGYAVNEIKLGKRITINQQSGETILSRDLSQIKPSQKAQAVLVGTVSQAQRTMYISARLINPANAKIISSKNYRLYMDRNVLAMFNSKIDDGSQVIQQPSEPLMNSILY
;
A
#
# COMPACT_ATOMS: atom_id res chain seq x y z
N MET A 1 -21.72 65.48 -12.10
CA MET A 1 -22.54 64.35 -11.61
C MET A 1 -22.77 63.38 -12.76
N TYR A 2 -22.02 62.26 -12.82
CA TYR A 2 -22.28 61.18 -13.78
C TYR A 2 -23.20 60.16 -13.10
N THR A 3 -24.46 60.08 -13.54
CA THR A 3 -25.38 59.03 -13.10
C THR A 3 -25.14 57.77 -13.94
N ASN A 4 -24.38 56.82 -13.39
CA ASN A 4 -24.25 55.47 -13.94
C ASN A 4 -25.59 54.74 -13.76
N ASN A 5 -26.29 54.51 -14.86
CA ASN A 5 -27.53 53.74 -14.88
C ASN A 5 -27.17 52.24 -15.01
N PRO A 6 -27.52 51.37 -14.05
CA PRO A 6 -27.21 49.95 -14.14
C PRO A 6 -28.05 49.31 -15.26
N ARG A 7 -27.39 48.80 -16.30
CA ARG A 7 -28.04 47.98 -17.33
C ARG A 7 -28.52 46.69 -16.67
N MET A 8 -29.82 46.61 -16.38
CA MET A 8 -30.45 45.37 -15.92
C MET A 8 -30.24 44.27 -16.97
N ALA A 9 -29.58 43.18 -16.58
CA ALA A 9 -29.39 42.02 -17.44
C ALA A 9 -30.74 41.47 -17.89
N SER A 10 -30.88 41.12 -19.17
CA SER A 10 -32.14 40.58 -19.68
C SER A 10 -32.41 39.20 -19.06
N LYS A 11 -33.69 38.82 -18.93
CA LYS A 11 -34.07 37.50 -18.38
C LYS A 11 -33.36 36.34 -19.09
N THR A 12 -33.10 36.48 -20.40
CA THR A 12 -32.34 35.51 -21.21
C THR A 12 -30.88 35.42 -20.78
N GLN A 13 -30.24 36.55 -20.44
CA GLN A 13 -28.85 36.55 -19.95
C GLN A 13 -28.74 35.88 -18.58
N VAL A 14 -29.71 36.09 -17.69
CA VAL A 14 -29.75 35.43 -16.38
C VAL A 14 -29.93 33.91 -16.53
N ILE A 15 -30.80 33.46 -17.45
CA ILE A 15 -31.00 32.03 -17.72
C ILE A 15 -29.73 31.38 -18.28
N ILE A 16 -29.04 32.05 -19.21
CA ILE A 16 -27.77 31.54 -19.78
C ILE A 16 -26.69 31.45 -18.69
N PHE A 17 -26.59 32.46 -17.82
CA PHE A 17 -25.62 32.45 -16.72
C PHE A 17 -25.91 31.33 -15.71
N LEU A 18 -27.18 31.08 -15.40
CA LEU A 18 -27.61 30.00 -14.52
C LEU A 18 -27.31 28.62 -15.13
N ALA A 19 -27.57 28.44 -16.43
CA ALA A 19 -27.26 27.19 -17.14
C ALA A 19 -25.74 26.94 -17.21
N LEU A 20 -24.94 27.99 -17.43
CA LEU A 20 -23.49 27.90 -17.43
C LEU A 20 -22.94 27.54 -16.04
N ALA A 21 -23.51 28.10 -14.97
CA ALA A 21 -23.13 27.78 -13.60
C ALA A 21 -23.41 26.31 -13.23
N VAL A 22 -24.50 25.71 -13.73
CA VAL A 22 -24.83 24.28 -13.55
C VAL A 22 -23.87 23.36 -14.32
N LEU A 23 -23.36 23.80 -15.47
CA LEU A 23 -22.39 23.02 -16.25
C LEU A 23 -21.00 23.00 -15.59
N VAL A 24 -20.59 24.08 -14.92
CA VAL A 24 -19.25 24.17 -14.29
C VAL A 24 -19.17 23.39 -12.97
N SER A 25 -20.28 23.18 -12.25
CA SER A 25 -20.30 22.34 -11.04
C SER A 25 -20.20 20.83 -11.29
N SER A 26 -20.31 20.39 -12.55
CA SER A 26 -20.18 18.97 -12.92
C SER A 26 -18.71 18.48 -13.01
N CYS A 27 -17.72 19.37 -12.93
CA CYS A 27 -16.31 18.99 -12.92
C CYS A 27 -15.79 18.55 -11.54
N SER A 28 -16.58 18.72 -10.47
CA SER A 28 -16.19 18.33 -9.11
C SER A 28 -16.38 16.83 -8.81
N ALA A 29 -16.96 16.06 -9.74
CA ALA A 29 -17.38 14.67 -9.50
C ALA A 29 -16.50 13.60 -10.18
N PHE A 30 -15.24 13.90 -10.48
CA PHE A 30 -14.31 12.92 -11.08
C PHE A 30 -13.45 12.14 -10.08
N ASN A 31 -13.62 12.39 -8.77
CA ASN A 31 -12.99 11.58 -7.73
C ASN A 31 -13.59 10.17 -7.76
N GLU A 32 -12.76 9.13 -7.83
CA GLU A 32 -13.13 7.69 -7.84
C GLU A 32 -13.71 7.12 -9.13
N THR A 33 -13.38 7.69 -10.30
CA THR A 33 -13.69 7.05 -11.60
C THR A 33 -12.51 6.26 -12.14
N PRO A 34 -12.71 5.23 -13.00
CA PRO A 34 -11.62 4.53 -13.69
C PRO A 34 -10.71 5.43 -14.52
N LEU A 35 -11.15 6.66 -14.84
CA LEU A 35 -10.35 7.67 -15.53
C LEU A 35 -9.29 8.33 -14.63
N GLU A 36 -9.43 8.29 -13.29
CA GLU A 36 -8.47 8.90 -12.36
C GLU A 36 -7.08 8.24 -12.48
N SER A 37 -7.04 6.91 -12.65
CA SER A 37 -5.81 6.15 -12.92
C SER A 37 -5.18 6.47 -14.29
N TYR A 38 -5.94 7.05 -15.23
CA TYR A 38 -5.43 7.53 -16.52
C TYR A 38 -5.02 9.00 -16.48
N LEU A 39 -5.53 9.78 -15.52
CA LEU A 39 -5.22 11.20 -15.32
C LEU A 39 -3.95 11.45 -14.48
N GLY A 40 -3.23 10.40 -14.09
CA GLY A 40 -1.83 10.51 -13.65
C GLY A 40 -1.63 10.80 -12.16
N LYS A 41 -2.57 10.42 -11.30
CA LYS A 41 -2.27 10.37 -9.86
C LYS A 41 -1.56 9.06 -9.54
N ASP A 42 -0.23 9.10 -9.52
CA ASP A 42 0.58 7.98 -9.06
C ASP A 42 0.12 7.52 -7.67
N VAL A 43 0.17 6.21 -7.41
CA VAL A 43 -0.23 5.69 -6.11
C VAL A 43 0.82 6.10 -5.09
N ASN A 44 0.43 6.88 -4.09
CA ASN A 44 1.30 7.13 -2.94
C ASN A 44 1.38 5.86 -2.06
N LEU A 45 2.40 5.04 -2.30
CA LEU A 45 2.63 3.81 -1.55
C LEU A 45 2.95 4.04 -0.06
N VAL A 46 3.33 5.26 0.34
CA VAL A 46 3.49 5.62 1.76
C VAL A 46 2.12 5.70 2.42
N ASP A 47 1.23 6.55 1.90
CA ASP A 47 -0.12 6.73 2.44
C ASP A 47 -0.89 5.41 2.42
N TYR A 48 -0.82 4.69 1.30
CA TYR A 48 -1.45 3.38 1.16
C TYR A 48 -0.95 2.37 2.21
N SER A 49 0.35 2.37 2.52
CA SER A 49 0.91 1.52 3.58
C SER A 49 0.52 1.99 4.97
N TYR A 50 0.33 3.29 5.16
CA TYR A 50 -0.06 3.86 6.45
C TYR A 50 -1.52 3.52 6.75
N ASP A 51 -2.39 3.53 5.76
CA ASP A 51 -3.78 3.09 5.87
C ASP A 51 -3.85 1.61 6.27
N ILE A 52 -3.01 0.75 5.67
CA ILE A 52 -2.89 -0.67 6.08
C ILE A 52 -2.56 -0.79 7.56
N ALA A 53 -1.56 -0.05 8.04
CA ALA A 53 -1.15 -0.12 9.43
C ALA A 53 -2.25 0.40 10.37
N ASP A 54 -2.84 1.55 10.05
CA ASP A 54 -3.85 2.21 10.88
C ASP A 54 -5.12 1.35 11.00
N ASP A 55 -5.57 0.72 9.91
CA ASP A 55 -6.69 -0.22 9.93
C ASP A 55 -6.35 -1.47 10.75
N LEU A 56 -5.15 -2.05 10.55
CA LEU A 56 -4.75 -3.24 11.31
C LEU A 56 -4.68 -2.98 12.82
N ILE A 57 -4.16 -1.81 13.22
CA ILE A 57 -4.08 -1.37 14.61
C ILE A 57 -5.49 -1.19 15.19
N THR A 58 -6.36 -0.50 14.45
CA THR A 58 -7.71 -0.16 14.90
C THR A 58 -8.60 -1.39 15.05
N GLU A 59 -8.47 -2.36 14.15
CA GLU A 59 -9.27 -3.59 14.13
C GLU A 59 -8.67 -4.71 15.00
N ALA A 60 -7.51 -4.51 15.61
CA ALA A 60 -6.85 -5.54 16.42
C ALA A 60 -7.67 -5.93 17.66
N PHE A 61 -7.98 -7.21 17.77
CA PHE A 61 -8.61 -7.80 18.95
C PHE A 61 -7.89 -9.07 19.42
N PRO A 62 -7.33 -9.07 20.65
CA PRO A 62 -7.29 -7.96 21.61
C PRO A 62 -6.44 -6.78 21.11
N PRO A 63 -6.66 -5.56 21.63
CA PRO A 63 -5.90 -4.38 21.21
C PRO A 63 -4.40 -4.55 21.45
N LEU A 64 -3.60 -4.02 20.52
CA LEU A 64 -2.15 -3.97 20.66
C LEU A 64 -1.73 -3.01 21.76
N VAL A 65 -0.63 -3.33 22.44
CA VAL A 65 -0.09 -2.53 23.54
C VAL A 65 1.09 -1.69 23.04
N THR A 66 1.04 -0.39 23.28
CA THR A 66 2.11 0.56 22.92
C THR A 66 3.22 0.56 23.99
N ARG A 67 4.45 0.92 23.59
CA ARG A 67 5.60 1.24 24.48
C ARG A 67 5.78 0.40 25.76
N HIS A 68 5.65 -0.92 25.68
CA HIS A 68 6.28 -1.81 26.66
C HIS A 68 7.54 -2.42 26.03
N ASN A 69 8.69 -2.21 26.69
CA ASN A 69 10.02 -2.70 26.29
C ASN A 69 10.10 -4.24 26.19
N GLU A 70 9.01 -4.93 26.46
CA GLU A 70 8.94 -6.38 26.49
C GLU A 70 8.21 -7.00 25.31
N THR A 71 7.42 -6.30 24.50
CA THR A 71 6.71 -6.94 23.36
C THR A 71 6.69 -6.08 22.10
N ALA A 72 7.10 -6.65 20.98
CA ALA A 72 7.13 -5.98 19.68
C ALA A 72 6.09 -6.55 18.70
N VAL A 73 5.73 -5.75 17.70
CA VAL A 73 5.12 -6.23 16.45
C VAL A 73 6.26 -6.70 15.56
N LEU A 74 6.19 -7.96 15.13
CA LEU A 74 7.15 -8.52 14.20
C LEU A 74 6.66 -8.28 12.77
N THR A 75 7.48 -7.70 11.91
CA THR A 75 7.12 -7.48 10.51
C THR A 75 7.82 -8.47 9.60
N THR A 76 7.09 -8.96 8.59
CA THR A 76 7.62 -9.86 7.56
C THR A 76 7.36 -9.28 6.19
N THR A 77 8.22 -9.63 5.24
CA THR A 77 8.09 -9.16 3.86
C THR A 77 6.81 -9.72 3.25
N PHE A 78 6.06 -8.89 2.51
CA PHE A 78 4.88 -9.35 1.77
C PHE A 78 5.33 -10.27 0.63
N VAL A 79 4.68 -11.42 0.51
CA VAL A 79 5.05 -12.49 -0.44
C VAL A 79 3.98 -12.67 -1.51
N ASP A 80 4.35 -13.25 -2.65
CA ASP A 80 3.38 -13.69 -3.66
C ASP A 80 2.45 -14.76 -3.04
N ASN A 81 1.15 -14.63 -3.25
CA ASN A 81 0.15 -15.56 -2.74
C ASN A 81 0.22 -16.95 -3.39
N ASN A 82 0.69 -17.04 -4.65
CA ASN A 82 0.89 -18.29 -5.38
C ASN A 82 2.25 -18.94 -5.06
N ASP A 83 3.26 -18.13 -4.69
CA ASP A 83 4.55 -18.61 -4.20
C ASP A 83 4.99 -17.83 -2.97
N LEU A 84 4.68 -18.38 -1.78
CA LEU A 84 5.00 -17.76 -0.50
C LEU A 84 6.52 -17.61 -0.22
N LYS A 85 7.40 -18.11 -1.09
CA LYS A 85 8.87 -17.94 -1.01
C LYS A 85 9.35 -16.78 -1.88
N SER A 86 8.51 -16.32 -2.79
CA SER A 86 8.79 -15.20 -3.69
C SER A 86 8.48 -13.88 -3.00
N THR A 87 9.43 -12.96 -3.06
CA THR A 87 9.28 -11.58 -2.57
C THR A 87 9.68 -10.60 -3.67
N SER A 88 9.03 -9.44 -3.72
CA SER A 88 9.32 -8.38 -4.69
C SER A 88 9.88 -7.13 -4.00
N HIS A 89 10.36 -6.15 -4.78
CA HIS A 89 10.74 -4.85 -4.22
C HIS A 89 9.53 -4.17 -3.58
N PHE A 90 8.36 -4.28 -4.22
CA PHE A 90 7.10 -3.81 -3.68
C PHE A 90 6.78 -4.42 -2.30
N GLY A 91 6.93 -5.74 -2.15
CA GLY A 91 6.61 -6.41 -0.89
C GLY A 91 7.54 -6.01 0.27
N ARG A 92 8.80 -5.67 -0.03
CA ARG A 92 9.75 -5.09 0.94
C ARG A 92 9.38 -3.66 1.30
N LEU A 93 9.04 -2.85 0.30
CA LEU A 93 8.65 -1.46 0.50
C LEU A 93 7.38 -1.33 1.37
N LEU A 94 6.36 -2.19 1.13
CA LEU A 94 5.17 -2.25 1.98
C LEU A 94 5.53 -2.60 3.42
N GLN A 95 6.38 -3.61 3.65
CA GLN A 95 6.82 -3.98 4.99
C GLN A 95 7.47 -2.78 5.71
N ASP A 96 8.38 -2.08 5.03
CA ASP A 96 9.15 -0.99 5.61
C ASP A 96 8.25 0.21 5.97
N HIS A 97 7.33 0.58 5.08
CA HIS A 97 6.39 1.68 5.33
C HIS A 97 5.36 1.32 6.41
N ILE A 98 4.79 0.11 6.39
CA ILE A 98 3.86 -0.34 7.43
C ILE A 98 4.59 -0.36 8.78
N GLY A 99 5.79 -0.95 8.85
CA GLY A 99 6.63 -0.96 10.05
C GLY A 99 6.91 0.45 10.56
N SER A 100 7.27 1.38 9.67
CA SER A 100 7.46 2.79 10.01
C SER A 100 6.21 3.42 10.61
N ARG A 101 5.02 3.10 10.07
CA ARG A 101 3.75 3.61 10.62
C ARG A 101 3.43 3.04 11.99
N PHE A 102 3.67 1.74 12.23
CA PHE A 102 3.56 1.15 13.56
C PHE A 102 4.46 1.88 14.58
N VAL A 103 5.70 2.21 14.21
CA VAL A 103 6.60 2.99 15.07
C VAL A 103 6.06 4.40 15.35
N GLN A 104 5.55 5.09 14.32
CA GLN A 104 4.92 6.41 14.46
C GLN A 104 3.70 6.37 15.41
N LYS A 105 2.97 5.26 15.44
CA LYS A 105 1.84 5.02 16.35
C LYS A 105 2.26 4.54 17.75
N GLY A 106 3.55 4.43 18.03
CA GLY A 106 4.08 4.11 19.36
C GLY A 106 4.29 2.63 19.65
N TYR A 107 4.28 1.76 18.63
CA TYR A 107 4.58 0.34 18.77
C TYR A 107 6.07 0.07 18.57
N ALA A 108 6.63 -0.85 19.36
CA ALA A 108 7.95 -1.41 19.07
C ALA A 108 7.84 -2.36 17.87
N VAL A 109 8.72 -2.21 16.88
CA VAL A 109 8.72 -3.02 15.66
C VAL A 109 10.06 -3.71 15.49
N ASN A 110 10.03 -5.02 15.23
CA ASN A 110 11.21 -5.80 14.88
C ASN A 110 11.00 -6.45 13.51
N GLU A 111 11.85 -6.14 12.55
CA GLU A 111 11.82 -6.76 11.23
C GLU A 111 12.38 -8.19 11.28
N ILE A 112 11.66 -9.12 10.69
CA ILE A 112 12.12 -10.50 10.53
C ILE A 112 12.44 -10.74 9.06
N LYS A 113 13.72 -10.97 8.79
CA LYS A 113 14.17 -11.62 7.56
C LYS A 113 13.91 -13.11 7.71
N LEU A 114 12.76 -13.59 7.23
CA LEU A 114 12.48 -15.02 7.19
C LEU A 114 13.51 -15.68 6.27
N GLY A 115 14.52 -16.32 6.86
CA GLY A 115 15.52 -17.08 6.14
C GLY A 115 14.89 -18.27 5.41
N LYS A 116 15.26 -18.46 4.14
CA LYS A 116 14.81 -19.60 3.32
C LYS A 116 15.17 -20.93 3.99
N ARG A 117 14.22 -21.62 4.62
CA ARG A 117 14.29 -23.06 4.88
C ARG A 117 12.99 -23.71 4.47
N ILE A 118 13.04 -24.47 3.38
CA ILE A 118 11.94 -25.24 2.83
C ILE A 118 12.11 -26.66 3.36
N THR A 119 11.15 -27.20 4.10
CA THR A 119 11.08 -28.65 4.37
C THR A 119 9.95 -29.23 3.52
N ILE A 120 10.31 -30.08 2.55
CA ILE A 120 9.37 -30.78 1.66
C ILE A 120 9.04 -32.11 2.33
N ASN A 121 7.76 -32.39 2.62
CA ASN A 121 7.33 -33.75 2.94
C ASN A 121 7.11 -34.50 1.61
N GLN A 122 7.94 -35.50 1.33
CA GLN A 122 7.98 -36.20 0.04
C GLN A 122 6.81 -37.18 -0.19
N GLN A 123 5.88 -37.33 0.76
CA GLN A 123 4.86 -38.38 0.71
C GLN A 123 3.45 -37.95 0.25
N SER A 124 3.11 -36.66 0.25
CA SER A 124 1.73 -36.21 -0.10
C SER A 124 1.62 -35.27 -1.30
N GLY A 125 2.74 -34.78 -1.87
CA GLY A 125 2.69 -33.79 -2.96
C GLY A 125 2.08 -32.42 -2.57
N GLU A 126 1.60 -32.28 -1.34
CA GLU A 126 1.04 -31.06 -0.79
C GLU A 126 2.15 -30.24 -0.13
N THR A 127 2.35 -29.02 -0.60
CA THR A 127 3.33 -28.10 -0.03
C THR A 127 2.78 -27.54 1.28
N ILE A 128 3.09 -28.18 2.41
CA ILE A 128 2.88 -27.60 3.74
C ILE A 128 3.95 -26.52 3.95
N LEU A 129 3.58 -25.27 3.68
CA LEU A 129 4.38 -24.10 4.01
C LEU A 129 4.28 -23.82 5.51
N SER A 130 5.18 -24.43 6.29
CA SER A 130 5.40 -24.01 7.67
C SER A 130 6.18 -22.69 7.66
N ARG A 131 5.46 -21.57 7.72
CA ARG A 131 5.99 -20.32 8.24
C ARG A 131 6.12 -20.55 9.74
N ASP A 132 7.19 -21.25 10.12
CA ASP A 132 7.33 -21.83 11.44
C ASP A 132 7.52 -20.72 12.47
N LEU A 133 6.41 -20.20 13.00
CA LEU A 133 6.39 -19.24 14.10
C LEU A 133 7.13 -19.80 15.32
N SER A 134 7.36 -21.12 15.40
CA SER A 134 8.21 -21.72 16.44
C SER A 134 9.70 -21.41 16.30
N GLN A 135 10.15 -20.89 15.15
CA GLN A 135 11.52 -20.37 14.94
C GLN A 135 11.68 -18.92 15.41
N ILE A 136 10.58 -18.23 15.78
CA ILE A 136 10.69 -16.98 16.54
C ILE A 136 11.32 -17.38 17.86
N LYS A 137 12.58 -16.96 18.07
CA LYS A 137 13.32 -17.30 19.27
C LYS A 137 12.45 -16.97 20.49
N PRO A 138 12.37 -17.82 21.52
CA PRO A 138 11.65 -17.51 22.76
C PRO A 138 12.06 -16.18 23.40
N SER A 139 13.28 -15.69 23.09
CA SER A 139 13.80 -14.40 23.52
C SER A 139 13.18 -13.20 22.81
N GLN A 140 12.51 -13.39 21.66
CA GLN A 140 11.85 -12.34 20.90
C GLN A 140 10.37 -12.30 21.30
N LYS A 141 10.11 -11.75 22.48
CA LYS A 141 8.74 -11.52 22.97
C LYS A 141 7.98 -10.65 21.96
N ALA A 142 6.92 -11.22 21.39
CA ALA A 142 6.12 -10.58 20.35
C ALA A 142 4.64 -10.63 20.71
N GLN A 143 3.97 -9.50 20.54
CA GLN A 143 2.51 -9.39 20.75
C GLN A 143 1.73 -9.70 19.46
N ALA A 144 2.34 -9.45 18.31
CA ALA A 144 1.75 -9.72 17.01
C ALA A 144 2.83 -9.96 15.94
N VAL A 145 2.48 -10.70 14.90
CA VAL A 145 3.28 -10.85 13.69
C VAL A 145 2.45 -10.33 12.51
N LEU A 146 2.95 -9.28 11.86
CA LEU A 146 2.44 -8.80 10.59
C LEU A 146 2.87 -9.75 9.48
N VAL A 147 1.88 -10.32 8.81
CA VAL A 147 2.05 -11.11 7.60
C VAL A 147 1.24 -10.50 6.46
N GLY A 148 1.78 -10.61 5.25
CA GLY A 148 1.10 -10.12 4.07
C GLY A 148 1.28 -11.02 2.86
N THR A 149 0.24 -11.09 2.02
CA THR A 149 0.32 -11.70 0.69
C THR A 149 -0.15 -10.73 -0.38
N VAL A 150 0.42 -10.86 -1.57
CA VAL A 150 0.03 -10.10 -2.76
C VAL A 150 -0.37 -11.07 -3.87
N SER A 151 -1.47 -10.76 -4.55
CA SER A 151 -1.96 -11.51 -5.71
C SER A 151 -2.15 -10.55 -6.87
N GLN A 152 -1.56 -10.86 -8.02
CA GLN A 152 -1.72 -10.07 -9.23
C GLN A 152 -2.81 -10.67 -10.13
N ALA A 153 -3.70 -9.82 -10.63
CA ALA A 153 -4.65 -10.14 -11.69
C ALA A 153 -4.65 -9.00 -12.72
N GLN A 154 -4.05 -9.25 -13.89
CA GLN A 154 -3.83 -8.23 -14.93
C GLN A 154 -3.08 -7.00 -14.37
N ARG A 155 -3.71 -5.81 -14.41
CA ARG A 155 -3.21 -4.55 -13.85
C ARG A 155 -3.71 -4.25 -12.43
N THR A 156 -4.42 -5.18 -11.82
CA THR A 156 -4.92 -5.05 -10.45
C THR A 156 -4.13 -5.96 -9.52
N MET A 157 -3.75 -5.42 -8.38
CA MET A 157 -3.12 -6.15 -7.29
C MET A 157 -4.07 -6.21 -6.10
N TYR A 158 -4.19 -7.40 -5.52
CA TYR A 158 -4.90 -7.63 -4.27
C TYR A 158 -3.87 -7.87 -3.17
N ILE A 159 -3.99 -7.14 -2.08
CA ILE A 159 -3.07 -7.22 -0.94
C ILE A 159 -3.89 -7.67 0.26
N SER A 160 -3.42 -8.73 0.93
CA SER A 160 -4.00 -9.21 2.18
C SER A 160 -3.00 -9.01 3.29
N ALA A 161 -3.34 -8.25 4.31
CA ALA A 161 -2.50 -7.99 5.46
C ALA A 161 -3.18 -8.48 6.74
N ARG A 162 -2.41 -9.13 7.61
CA ARG A 162 -2.94 -9.72 8.86
C ARG A 162 -1.96 -9.55 10.00
N LEU A 163 -2.51 -9.35 11.19
CA LEU A 163 -1.79 -9.51 12.44
C LEU A 163 -2.16 -10.86 13.06
N ILE A 164 -1.14 -11.66 13.39
CA ILE A 164 -1.28 -12.97 13.99
C ILE A 164 -0.70 -12.94 15.40
N ASN A 165 -1.43 -13.46 16.38
CA ASN A 165 -0.90 -13.69 17.72
C ASN A 165 0.05 -14.89 17.68
N PRO A 166 1.36 -14.72 17.98
CA PRO A 166 2.33 -15.80 17.85
C PRO A 166 2.14 -16.93 18.88
N ALA A 167 1.46 -16.68 20.00
CA ALA A 167 1.26 -17.68 21.06
C ALA A 167 0.20 -18.74 20.71
N ASN A 168 -0.79 -18.40 19.88
CA ASN A 168 -1.89 -19.29 19.54
C ASN A 168 -2.25 -19.33 18.05
N ALA A 169 -1.46 -18.68 17.20
CA ALA A 169 -1.63 -18.56 15.75
C ALA A 169 -2.98 -17.96 15.29
N LYS A 170 -3.75 -17.32 16.19
CA LYS A 170 -5.01 -16.67 15.82
C LYS A 170 -4.75 -15.36 15.10
N ILE A 171 -5.55 -15.10 14.06
CA ILE A 171 -5.62 -13.79 13.42
C ILE A 171 -6.33 -12.84 14.38
N ILE A 172 -5.66 -11.75 14.75
CA ILE A 172 -6.21 -10.71 15.64
C ILE A 172 -6.67 -9.47 14.87
N SER A 173 -6.19 -9.29 13.63
CA SER A 173 -6.65 -8.25 12.70
C SER A 173 -6.38 -8.70 11.25
N SER A 174 -7.25 -8.33 10.31
CA SER A 174 -7.10 -8.70 8.90
C SER A 174 -7.81 -7.73 7.98
N LYS A 175 -7.09 -7.20 6.99
CA LYS A 175 -7.66 -6.29 5.99
C LYS A 175 -7.17 -6.65 4.59
N ASN A 176 -8.03 -6.43 3.61
CA ASN A 176 -7.73 -6.67 2.21
C ASN A 176 -7.88 -5.36 1.43
N TYR A 177 -6.95 -5.13 0.52
CA TYR A 177 -6.91 -3.94 -0.30
C TYR A 177 -6.76 -4.30 -1.77
N ARG A 178 -7.16 -3.34 -2.61
CA ARG A 178 -7.00 -3.42 -4.06
C ARG A 178 -6.21 -2.21 -4.52
N LEU A 179 -5.19 -2.47 -5.32
CA LEU A 179 -4.30 -1.47 -5.88
C LEU A 179 -4.28 -1.62 -7.40
N TYR A 180 -4.54 -0.54 -8.14
CA TYR A 180 -4.26 -0.52 -9.56
C TYR A 180 -2.78 -0.24 -9.79
N MET A 181 -2.12 -1.07 -10.59
CA MET A 181 -0.67 -0.97 -10.79
C MET A 181 -0.36 -0.01 -11.93
N ASP A 182 0.14 1.18 -11.58
CA ASP A 182 0.79 2.10 -12.50
C ASP A 182 2.16 1.57 -12.97
N ARG A 183 2.88 2.35 -13.79
CA ARG A 183 4.18 1.94 -14.31
C ARG A 183 5.23 1.78 -13.20
N ASN A 184 5.15 2.60 -12.15
CA ASN A 184 6.09 2.56 -11.03
C ASN A 184 5.89 1.28 -10.23
N VAL A 185 4.64 0.94 -9.89
CA VAL A 185 4.29 -0.29 -9.18
C VAL A 185 4.68 -1.51 -10.01
N LEU A 186 4.38 -1.53 -11.31
CA LEU A 186 4.76 -2.64 -12.20
C LEU A 186 6.28 -2.88 -12.25
N ALA A 187 7.09 -1.82 -12.26
CA ALA A 187 8.55 -1.92 -12.28
C ALA A 187 9.11 -2.62 -11.02
N MET A 188 8.41 -2.58 -9.90
CA MET A 188 8.83 -3.19 -8.63
C MET A 188 8.69 -4.72 -8.58
N PHE A 189 8.00 -5.33 -9.56
CA PHE A 189 7.85 -6.78 -9.71
C PHE A 189 8.79 -7.36 -10.77
N ASN A 190 9.30 -6.53 -11.68
CA ASN A 190 10.07 -6.93 -12.85
C ASN A 190 11.58 -7.07 -12.61
N SER A 191 12.06 -7.15 -11.37
CA SER A 191 13.50 -7.32 -11.07
C SER A 191 14.07 -8.71 -11.44
N LYS A 192 13.40 -9.47 -12.32
CA LYS A 192 13.92 -10.63 -13.05
C LYS A 192 13.34 -10.67 -14.47
N ILE A 193 13.54 -9.64 -15.28
CA ILE A 193 13.57 -9.80 -16.74
C ILE A 193 15.00 -10.20 -17.08
N ASP A 194 15.27 -11.50 -17.08
CA ASP A 194 16.46 -12.08 -17.70
C ASP A 194 16.19 -12.29 -19.20
N ASP A 195 15.88 -11.20 -19.90
CA ASP A 195 15.73 -11.20 -21.35
C ASP A 195 16.07 -9.82 -21.93
N GLY A 196 17.38 -9.60 -22.14
CA GLY A 196 17.93 -8.96 -23.32
C GLY A 196 17.58 -7.52 -23.72
N SER A 197 16.55 -6.85 -23.21
CA SER A 197 16.19 -5.50 -23.67
C SER A 197 15.41 -4.68 -22.63
N GLN A 198 15.78 -3.40 -22.50
CA GLN A 198 15.16 -2.32 -21.71
C GLN A 198 15.69 -2.18 -20.27
N VAL A 199 16.88 -1.60 -20.16
CA VAL A 199 17.34 -0.91 -18.95
C VAL A 199 16.31 0.16 -18.60
N ILE A 200 15.69 0.09 -17.42
CA ILE A 200 14.87 1.18 -16.89
C ILE A 200 15.82 2.37 -16.70
N GLN A 201 15.79 3.33 -17.61
CA GLN A 201 16.61 4.54 -17.51
C GLN A 201 16.13 5.37 -16.32
N GLN A 202 17.08 5.78 -15.49
CA GLN A 202 16.83 6.74 -14.41
C GLN A 202 16.18 7.99 -15.02
N PRO A 203 15.12 8.55 -14.39
CA PRO A 203 14.49 9.77 -14.89
C PRO A 203 15.54 10.85 -15.05
N SER A 204 15.59 11.47 -16.23
CA SER A 204 16.47 12.61 -16.52
C SER A 204 16.18 13.72 -15.51
N GLU A 205 17.23 14.34 -14.96
CA GLU A 205 17.06 15.43 -14.00
C GLU A 205 16.16 16.53 -14.58
N PRO A 206 15.30 17.16 -13.76
CA PRO A 206 14.47 18.26 -14.21
C PRO A 206 15.34 19.38 -14.80
N LEU A 207 14.96 19.90 -15.97
CA LEU A 207 15.67 21.01 -16.63
C LEU A 207 15.87 22.24 -15.73
N MET A 208 15.02 22.42 -14.71
CA MET A 208 15.16 23.48 -13.70
C MET A 208 16.47 23.38 -12.89
N ASN A 209 17.02 22.19 -12.71
CA ASN A 209 18.30 22.01 -12.01
C ASN A 209 19.48 22.56 -12.82
N SER A 210 19.39 22.58 -14.15
CA SER A 210 20.46 23.11 -15.02
C SER A 210 20.43 24.64 -15.20
N ILE A 211 19.37 25.30 -14.71
CA ILE A 211 19.19 26.76 -14.81
C ILE A 211 19.59 27.44 -13.49
N LEU A 212 19.54 26.70 -12.38
CA LEU A 212 19.76 27.21 -11.02
C LEU A 212 21.17 26.94 -10.47
N TYR A 213 22.05 26.31 -11.26
CA TYR A 213 23.46 26.07 -10.96
C TYR A 213 24.36 26.54 -12.11
#